data_AF-A0A967LQQ4-F1
#
_entry.id   AF-A0A967LQQ4-F1
#
_cell.length_a   1.000
_cell.length_b   1.000
_cell.length_c   1.000
_cell.angle_alpha   90.00
_cell.angle_beta   90.00
_cell.angle_gamma   90.00
#
_symmetry.space_group_name_H-M   'P 1'
#
loop_
_entity.id
_entity.type
_entity.pdbx_description
1 polymer ?
#
loop_
_entity_poly.entity_id
_entity_poly.type
_entity_poly.pdbx_seq_one_letter_code
_entity_poly.pdbx_strand_id
1 'polypeptide(L)' 'FTVAALLKHDLAELGDTVDVEDGTWEVAGREIHDTHTEGLLTIREALRESSNVGIAKAALPLTPGMQYENLRDFGFGT' A
#
# COMPACT_ATOMS: atom_id res chain seq x y z
N PHE A 1 -2.66 -5.79 -6.61
CA PHE A 1 -1.40 -6.57 -6.68
C PHE A 1 -0.46 -6.27 -5.52
N THR A 2 -0.27 -5.00 -5.12
CA THR A 2 0.54 -4.63 -3.96
C THR A 2 0.13 -5.32 -2.66
N VAL A 3 -1.15 -5.27 -2.29
CA VAL A 3 -1.66 -5.97 -1.08
C VAL A 3 -1.43 -7.48 -1.18
N ALA A 4 -1.63 -8.07 -2.35
CA ALA A 4 -1.35 -9.50 -2.55
C ALA A 4 0.14 -9.84 -2.31
N ALA A 5 1.08 -8.96 -2.69
CA ALA A 5 2.50 -9.14 -2.40
C ALA A 5 2.77 -9.11 -0.89
N LEU A 6 2.16 -8.16 -0.17
CA LEU A 6 2.30 -8.05 1.29
C LEU A 6 1.83 -9.34 1.98
N LEU A 7 0.64 -9.85 1.60
CA LEU A 7 0.09 -11.08 2.14
C LEU A 7 0.94 -12.31 1.76
N LYS A 8 1.42 -12.40 0.51
CA LYS A 8 2.24 -13.53 0.02
C LYS A 8 3.55 -13.67 0.78
N HIS A 9 4.11 -12.56 1.24
CA HIS A 9 5.41 -12.51 1.92
C HIS A 9 5.30 -12.38 3.44
N ASP A 10 4.09 -12.54 4.00
CA ASP A 10 3.82 -12.38 5.44
C ASP A 10 4.32 -11.03 6.00
N LEU A 11 4.27 -9.99 5.18
CA LEU A 11 4.73 -8.64 5.54
C LEU A 11 3.63 -7.77 6.15
N ALA A 12 2.38 -8.18 5.98
CA ALA A 12 1.24 -7.56 6.63
C ALA A 12 0.04 -8.51 6.63
N GLU A 13 -0.91 -8.26 7.52
CA GLU A 13 -2.25 -8.85 7.54
C GLU A 13 -3.31 -7.82 7.14
N LEU A 14 -4.48 -8.28 6.67
CA LEU A 14 -5.57 -7.37 6.31
C LEU A 14 -6.11 -6.54 7.47
N GLY A 15 -5.88 -6.98 8.71
CA GLY A 15 -6.28 -6.29 9.94
C GLY A 15 -5.25 -5.27 10.43
N ASP A 16 -4.04 -5.26 9.88
CA ASP A 16 -3.01 -4.30 10.27
C ASP A 16 -3.45 -2.88 9.90
N THR A 17 -3.14 -1.93 10.78
CA THR A 17 -3.51 -0.53 10.62
C THR A 17 -2.37 0.30 10.07
N VAL A 18 -2.69 1.22 9.17
CA VAL A 18 -1.81 2.26 8.65
C VAL A 18 -2.41 3.63 8.95
N ASP A 19 -1.56 4.56 9.36
CA ASP A 19 -1.93 5.95 9.57
C ASP A 19 -1.89 6.69 8.23
N VAL A 20 -3.04 7.12 7.73
CA VAL A 20 -3.17 7.92 6.50
C VAL A 20 -3.09 9.42 6.76
N GLU A 21 -2.77 9.83 7.99
CA GLU A 21 -2.70 11.24 8.41
C GLU A 21 -4.00 11.97 8.06
N ASP A 22 -3.91 13.23 7.61
CA ASP A 22 -5.06 14.00 7.12
C ASP A 22 -5.33 13.72 5.62
N GLY A 23 -5.11 12.47 5.19
CA GLY A 23 -5.27 12.04 3.80
C GLY A 23 -4.15 12.53 2.87
N THR A 24 -3.06 13.04 3.41
CA THR A 24 -1.91 13.52 2.64
C THR A 24 -0.61 13.03 3.28
N TRP A 25 0.36 12.63 2.46
CA TRP A 25 1.65 12.15 2.93
C TRP A 25 2.79 12.59 2.01
N GLU A 26 3.79 13.27 2.58
CA GLU A 26 5.01 13.65 1.86
C GLU A 26 6.09 12.57 1.98
N VAL A 27 6.56 12.07 0.85
CA VAL A 27 7.61 11.05 0.76
C VAL A 27 8.55 11.36 -0.39
N ALA A 28 9.85 11.33 -0.12
CA ALA A 28 10.91 11.60 -1.11
C ALA A 28 10.70 12.90 -1.93
N GLY A 29 10.22 13.97 -1.26
CA GLY A 29 9.94 15.26 -1.88
C GLY A 29 8.73 15.27 -2.81
N ARG A 30 7.82 14.31 -2.65
CA ARG A 30 6.55 14.21 -3.38
C ARG A 30 5.40 14.03 -2.41
N GLU A 31 4.31 14.69 -2.70
CA GLU A 31 3.07 14.59 -1.92
C GLU A 31 2.12 13.56 -2.57
N ILE A 32 1.58 12.67 -1.75
CA ILE A 32 0.55 11.69 -2.11
C ILE A 32 -0.74 12.10 -1.42
N HIS A 33 -1.85 12.10 -2.16
CA HIS A 33 -3.17 12.49 -1.64
C HIS A 33 -4.19 11.36 -1.78
N ASP A 34 -5.04 11.29 -0.76
CA ASP A 34 -6.31 10.58 -0.75
C ASP A 34 -7.47 11.55 -1.02
N THR A 35 -8.59 11.01 -1.50
CA THR A 35 -9.78 11.83 -1.79
C THR A 35 -10.71 11.96 -0.58
N HIS A 36 -10.81 10.95 0.29
CA HIS A 36 -11.88 10.85 1.30
C HIS A 36 -11.48 10.25 2.66
N THR A 37 -10.20 9.96 2.90
CA THR A 37 -9.76 9.18 4.06
C THR A 37 -8.83 9.97 4.98
N GLU A 38 -9.02 9.80 6.29
CA GLU A 38 -8.24 10.45 7.36
C GLU A 38 -8.06 9.49 8.55
N GLY A 39 -6.96 9.65 9.29
CA GLY A 39 -6.66 8.88 10.51
C GLY A 39 -6.14 7.47 10.25
N LEU A 40 -6.60 6.50 11.04
CA LEU A 40 -6.14 5.11 10.94
C LEU A 40 -7.10 4.27 10.08
N LEU A 41 -6.54 3.53 9.14
CA LEU A 41 -7.26 2.54 8.35
C LEU A 41 -6.61 1.18 8.48
N THR A 42 -7.40 0.11 8.53
CA THR A 42 -6.87 -1.24 8.25
C THR A 42 -6.44 -1.34 6.79
N ILE A 43 -5.51 -2.25 6.46
CA ILE A 43 -5.12 -2.52 5.07
C ILE A 43 -6.35 -2.94 4.23
N ARG A 44 -7.31 -3.64 4.83
CA ARG A 44 -8.61 -3.94 4.21
C ARG A 44 -9.38 -2.67 3.85
N GLU A 45 -9.49 -1.72 4.77
CA GLU A 45 -10.19 -0.45 4.53
C GLU A 45 -9.44 0.41 3.51
N ALA A 46 -8.11 0.50 3.61
CA ALA A 46 -7.29 1.22 2.63
C ALA A 46 -7.50 0.65 1.21
N LEU A 47 -7.59 -0.67 1.07
CA LEU A 47 -7.91 -1.31 -0.21
C LEU A 47 -9.35 -1.03 -0.65
N ARG A 48 -10.31 -1.06 0.28
CA ARG A 48 -11.75 -0.83 -0.01
C ARG A 48 -12.02 0.60 -0.45
N GLU A 49 -11.39 1.57 0.20
CA GLU A 49 -11.53 3.01 -0.08
C GLU A 49 -10.57 3.51 -1.17
N SER A 50 -9.73 2.61 -1.72
CA SER A 50 -8.71 2.96 -2.71
C SER A 50 -7.76 4.07 -2.24
N SER A 51 -7.40 4.05 -0.95
CA SER A 51 -6.49 5.00 -0.32
C SER A 51 -5.08 4.85 -0.92
N ASN A 52 -4.61 5.87 -1.63
CA ASN A 52 -3.27 5.93 -2.18
C ASN A 52 -2.24 6.02 -1.05
N VAL A 53 -2.48 6.88 -0.06
CA VAL A 53 -1.60 7.06 1.10
C VAL A 53 -1.49 5.75 1.87
N GLY A 54 -2.62 5.11 2.18
CA GLY A 54 -2.68 3.86 2.94
C GLY A 54 -1.98 2.72 2.23
N ILE A 55 -2.23 2.51 0.93
CA ILE A 55 -1.56 1.46 0.16
C ILE A 55 -0.07 1.75 -0.03
N ALA A 56 0.32 3.02 -0.22
CA ALA A 56 1.73 3.39 -0.36
C ALA A 56 2.52 3.17 0.94
N LYS A 57 1.96 3.55 2.09
CA LYS A 57 2.57 3.30 3.40
C LYS A 57 2.61 1.82 3.75
N ALA A 58 1.53 1.07 3.49
CA ALA A 58 1.49 -0.38 3.70
C ALA A 58 2.56 -1.11 2.87
N ALA A 59 2.96 -0.55 1.72
CA ALA A 59 3.96 -1.14 0.84
C ALA A 59 5.42 -0.90 1.29
N LEU A 60 5.69 -0.05 2.28
CA LEU A 60 7.06 0.27 2.73
C LEU A 60 7.94 -0.95 3.07
N PRO A 61 7.41 -2.07 3.63
CA PRO A 61 8.21 -3.27 3.88
C PRO A 61 8.62 -4.03 2.60
N LEU A 62 7.97 -3.79 1.45
CA LEU A 62 8.32 -4.45 0.20
C LEU A 62 9.65 -3.92 -0.33
N THR A 63 10.57 -4.83 -0.61
CA THR A 63 11.75 -4.47 -1.39
C THR A 63 11.38 -4.26 -2.87
N PRO A 64 12.15 -3.47 -3.62
CA PRO A 64 11.93 -3.30 -5.06
C PRO A 64 11.94 -4.63 -5.83
N GLY A 65 12.79 -5.59 -5.43
CA GLY A 65 12.84 -6.93 -6.02
C GLY A 65 11.55 -7.72 -5.81
N MET A 66 11.03 -7.75 -4.58
CA MET A 66 9.76 -8.42 -4.27
C MET A 66 8.59 -7.82 -5.06
N GLN A 67 8.52 -6.50 -5.16
CA GLN A 67 7.47 -5.83 -5.92
C GLN A 67 7.59 -6.14 -7.42
N TYR A 68 8.80 -6.09 -7.97
CA TYR A 68 9.06 -6.41 -9.38
C TYR A 68 8.67 -7.86 -9.70
N GLU A 69 9.17 -8.83 -8.93
CA GLU A 69 8.88 -10.25 -9.12
C GLU A 69 7.37 -10.52 -8.99
N ASN A 70 6.70 -9.95 -7.98
CA ASN A 70 5.27 -10.12 -7.85
C ASN A 70 4.50 -9.59 -9.08
N LEU A 71 4.86 -8.43 -9.62
CA LEU A 71 4.24 -7.92 -10.86
C LEU A 71 4.53 -8.84 -12.06
N ARG A 72 5.75 -9.37 -12.18
CA ARG A 72 6.12 -10.32 -13.23
C ARG A 72 5.34 -11.63 -13.13
N ASP A 73 5.14 -12.16 -11.93
CA ASP A 73 4.35 -13.37 -11.65
C ASP A 73 2.88 -13.20 -12.10
N PHE A 74 2.33 -11.98 -11.98
CA PHE A 74 0.98 -11.64 -12.47
C PHE A 74 0.93 -11.34 -13.98
N GLY A 75 2.06 -11.41 -14.69
CA GLY A 75 2.14 -11.21 -16.13
C GLY A 75 2.30 -9.76 -16.61
N PHE A 76 2.58 -8.80 -15.71
CA PHE A 76 2.80 -7.41 -16.11
C PHE A 76 4.12 -7.24 -16.88
N GLY A 77 4.06 -6.70 -18.10
CA GLY A 77 5.25 -6.48 -18.94
C GLY A 77 5.83 -7.75 -19.56
N THR A 78 4.99 -8.77 -19.76
CA THR A 78 5.32 -9.98 -20.54
C THR A 78 4.88 -9.83 -21.98
#